data_AF-A0A846XXN1-F1
#
_entry.id   AF-A0A846XXN1-F1
#
_cell.length_a   1.000
_cell.length_b   1.000
_cell.length_c   1.000
_cell.angle_alpha   90.00
_cell.angle_beta   90.00
_cell.angle_gamma   90.00
#
_symmetry.space_group_name_H-M   'P 1'
#
loop_
_entity.id
_entity.type
_entity.pdbx_description
1 polymer ?
#
loop_
_entity_poly.entity_id
_entity_poly.type
_entity_poly.pdbx_seq_one_letter_code
_entity_poly.pdbx_strand_id
1 'polypeptide(L)'
;MERLVDLDRAAAEISLRRMGWHEQGLVVEGPTWRDAVAARPRVVETDRSRVRDPESVGVHLHSFRGAELAIVLFRGGWADVDFITESLEIGVIAAPDISSAPAFGELLDLCVTRIFGLSDTDP
;
A
#
# COMPACT_ATOMS: atom_id res chain seq x y z
N MET A 1 -19.12 10.40 2.41
CA MET A 1 -17.80 10.29 1.76
C MET A 1 -17.94 9.32 0.61
N GLU A 2 -17.67 9.79 -0.60
CA GLU A 2 -17.82 9.02 -1.85
C GLU A 2 -16.97 7.74 -1.78
N ARG A 3 -17.53 6.63 -2.31
CA ARG A 3 -16.83 5.35 -2.42
C ARG A 3 -16.36 5.23 -3.87
N LEU A 4 -15.24 5.86 -4.18
CA LEU A 4 -14.72 5.86 -5.54
C LEU A 4 -14.00 4.55 -5.86
N VAL A 5 -13.30 3.98 -4.87
CA VAL A 5 -12.50 2.77 -5.04
C VAL A 5 -13.00 1.63 -4.16
N ASP A 6 -13.08 0.44 -4.76
CA ASP A 6 -13.31 -0.82 -4.06
C ASP A 6 -12.00 -1.25 -3.36
N LEU A 7 -11.98 -1.10 -2.02
CA LEU A 7 -10.80 -1.40 -1.21
C LEU A 7 -10.51 -2.90 -1.06
N ASP A 8 -11.52 -3.76 -1.23
CA ASP A 8 -11.32 -5.21 -1.25
C ASP A 8 -10.60 -5.64 -2.53
N ARG A 9 -10.94 -5.04 -3.66
CA ARG A 9 -10.18 -5.23 -4.91
C ARG A 9 -8.78 -4.63 -4.82
N ALA A 10 -8.61 -3.46 -4.21
CA ALA A 10 -7.28 -2.88 -4.00
C ALA A 10 -6.39 -3.77 -3.11
N ALA A 11 -6.96 -4.43 -2.08
CA ALA A 11 -6.23 -5.40 -1.27
C ALA A 11 -5.80 -6.64 -2.07
N ALA A 12 -6.59 -7.04 -3.07
CA ALA A 12 -6.22 -8.12 -3.97
C ALA A 12 -5.02 -7.74 -4.84
N GLU A 13 -4.89 -6.49 -5.28
CA GLU A 13 -3.71 -6.00 -6.02
C GLU A 13 -2.42 -6.10 -5.20
N ILE A 14 -2.48 -5.80 -3.90
CA ILE A 14 -1.35 -6.00 -2.96
C ILE A 14 -1.01 -7.49 -2.87
N SER A 15 -2.03 -8.32 -2.67
CA SER A 15 -1.85 -9.77 -2.48
C SER A 15 -1.27 -10.45 -3.71
N LEU A 16 -1.66 -9.99 -4.92
CA LEU A 16 -1.17 -10.50 -6.20
C LEU A 16 0.35 -10.29 -6.37
N ARG A 17 0.87 -9.14 -5.92
CA ARG A 17 2.28 -8.75 -6.10
C ARG A 17 3.19 -9.24 -4.98
N ARG A 18 2.62 -9.60 -3.84
CA ARG A 18 3.35 -9.95 -2.61
C ARG A 18 4.42 -11.02 -2.83
N MET A 19 4.11 -12.07 -3.59
CA MET A 19 5.07 -13.14 -3.86
C MET A 19 6.27 -12.65 -4.69
N GLY A 20 6.02 -11.88 -5.76
CA GLY A 20 7.11 -11.32 -6.58
C GLY A 20 8.02 -10.38 -5.80
N TRP A 21 7.46 -9.54 -4.93
CA TRP A 21 8.26 -8.68 -4.04
C TRP A 21 9.10 -9.48 -3.03
N HIS A 22 8.56 -10.58 -2.49
CA HIS A 22 9.31 -11.47 -1.60
C HIS A 22 10.48 -12.16 -2.33
N GLU A 23 10.26 -12.63 -3.56
CA GLU A 23 11.31 -13.24 -4.38
C GLU A 23 12.44 -12.25 -4.71
N GLN A 24 12.12 -10.96 -4.77
CA GLN A 24 13.08 -9.87 -4.95
C GLN A 24 13.74 -9.41 -3.64
N GLY A 25 13.50 -10.12 -2.53
CA GLY A 25 14.16 -9.89 -1.25
C GLY A 25 13.52 -8.82 -0.36
N LEU A 26 12.29 -8.40 -0.67
CA LEU A 26 11.51 -7.54 0.22
C LEU A 26 10.78 -8.35 1.28
N VAL A 27 10.65 -7.77 2.47
CA VAL A 27 9.71 -8.24 3.48
C VAL A 27 8.44 -7.41 3.33
N VAL A 28 7.33 -8.08 3.02
CA VAL A 28 6.03 -7.47 2.76
C VAL A 28 5.06 -7.89 3.86
N GLU A 29 4.53 -6.92 4.59
CA GLU A 29 3.47 -7.16 5.57
C GLU A 29 2.13 -7.46 4.88
N GLY A 30 1.19 -8.04 5.63
CA GLY A 30 -0.16 -8.25 5.10
C GLY A 30 -0.89 -6.92 4.87
N PRO A 31 -1.93 -6.88 4.01
CA PRO A 31 -2.76 -5.71 3.87
C PRO A 31 -3.30 -5.24 5.22
N THR A 32 -3.15 -3.95 5.49
CA THR A 32 -3.63 -3.29 6.71
C THR A 32 -4.88 -2.49 6.39
N TRP A 33 -5.76 -2.31 7.38
CA TRP A 33 -7.08 -1.73 7.18
C TRP A 33 -7.40 -0.72 8.26
N ARG A 34 -8.19 0.30 7.90
CA ARG A 34 -8.81 1.20 8.87
C ARG A 34 -10.32 1.18 8.70
N ASP A 35 -11.05 1.06 9.80
CA ASP A 35 -12.51 1.06 9.81
C ASP A 35 -13.05 2.50 10.01
N ALA A 36 -13.92 2.94 9.10
CA ALA A 36 -14.56 4.25 9.12
C ALA A 36 -15.51 4.42 10.31
N VAL A 37 -16.02 3.31 10.88
CA VAL A 37 -16.97 3.35 12.00
C VAL A 37 -16.34 2.95 13.34
N ALA A 38 -15.04 2.65 13.37
CA ALA A 38 -14.34 2.37 14.62
C ALA A 38 -14.23 3.62 15.52
N ALA A 39 -14.32 3.38 16.84
CA ALA A 39 -14.11 4.39 17.86
C ALA A 39 -12.68 4.96 17.78
N ARG A 40 -12.51 6.21 18.20
CA ARG A 40 -11.19 6.87 18.25
C ARG A 40 -10.45 6.45 19.53
N PRO A 41 -9.11 6.25 19.48
CA PRO A 41 -8.26 6.27 18.28
C PRO A 41 -8.52 5.06 17.39
N ARG A 42 -8.51 5.27 16.07
CA ARG A 42 -8.79 4.21 15.09
C ARG A 42 -7.57 3.31 14.98
N VAL A 43 -7.73 2.07 15.43
CA VAL A 43 -6.69 1.03 15.33
C VAL A 43 -6.60 0.55 13.88
N VAL A 44 -5.38 0.30 13.43
CA VAL A 44 -5.11 -0.37 12.16
C VAL A 44 -5.27 -1.87 12.36
N GLU A 45 -6.13 -2.50 11.56
CA GLU A 45 -6.45 -3.92 11.63
C GLU A 45 -5.74 -4.68 10.50
N THR A 46 -5.21 -5.87 10.80
CA THR A 46 -4.60 -6.76 9.79
C THR A 46 -5.56 -7.84 9.30
N ASP A 47 -6.67 -8.05 10.01
CA ASP A 47 -7.72 -9.00 9.67
C ASP A 47 -8.95 -8.25 9.12
N ARG A 48 -9.17 -8.41 7.81
CA ARG A 48 -10.28 -7.80 7.07
C ARG A 48 -11.65 -8.13 7.66
N SER A 49 -11.83 -9.28 8.30
CA SER A 49 -13.13 -9.70 8.87
C SER A 49 -13.56 -8.83 10.07
N ARG A 50 -12.62 -8.13 10.70
CA ARG A 50 -12.86 -7.22 11.83
C ARG A 50 -13.30 -5.82 11.39
N VAL A 51 -13.23 -5.52 10.09
CA VAL A 51 -13.52 -4.20 9.51
C VAL A 51 -14.93 -4.16 8.96
N ARG A 52 -15.76 -3.24 9.46
CA ARG A 52 -17.17 -3.11 9.08
C ARG A 52 -17.37 -2.18 7.89
N ASP A 53 -16.76 -0.99 7.92
CA ASP A 53 -16.78 -0.05 6.80
C ASP A 53 -15.35 0.36 6.44
N PRO A 54 -14.69 -0.33 5.49
CA PRO A 54 -13.33 0.00 5.09
C PRO A 54 -13.20 1.48 4.71
N GLU A 55 -12.30 2.18 5.40
CA GLU A 55 -11.93 3.57 5.12
C GLU A 55 -10.67 3.63 4.26
N SER A 56 -9.70 2.78 4.59
CA SER A 56 -8.45 2.65 3.86
C SER A 56 -7.92 1.22 3.90
N VAL A 57 -7.11 0.88 2.89
CA VAL A 57 -6.25 -0.30 2.87
C VAL A 57 -4.82 0.14 2.62
N GLY A 58 -3.84 -0.51 3.24
CA GLY A 58 -2.44 -0.19 3.00
C GLY A 58 -1.52 -1.40 3.07
N VAL A 59 -0.25 -1.16 2.74
CA VAL A 59 0.83 -2.15 2.81
C VAL A 59 2.11 -1.48 3.27
N HIS A 60 2.91 -2.20 4.04
CA HIS A 60 4.26 -1.80 4.43
C HIS A 60 5.25 -2.83 3.87
N LEU A 61 6.27 -2.32 3.19
CA LEU A 61 7.38 -3.08 2.63
C LEU A 61 8.68 -2.56 3.24
N HIS A 62 9.62 -3.46 3.51
CA HIS A 62 10.97 -3.08 3.91
C HIS A 62 12.02 -4.01 3.29
N SER A 63 13.20 -3.44 3.01
CA SER A 63 14.36 -4.19 2.54
C SER A 63 15.33 -4.47 3.69
N PHE A 64 16.16 -5.49 3.56
CA PHE A 64 17.24 -5.78 4.52
C PHE A 64 18.28 -4.65 4.63
N ARG A 65 18.29 -3.73 3.66
CA ARG A 65 19.22 -2.59 3.60
C ARG A 65 18.67 -1.34 4.29
N GLY A 66 17.49 -1.44 4.90
CA GLY A 66 16.89 -0.37 5.71
C GLY A 66 16.03 0.62 4.92
N ALA A 67 15.70 0.32 3.66
CA ALA A 67 14.68 1.08 2.94
C ALA A 67 13.28 0.60 3.36
N GLU A 68 12.34 1.52 3.47
CA GLU A 68 10.95 1.28 3.87
C GLU A 68 9.98 2.04 2.96
N LEU A 69 8.82 1.44 2.72
CA LEU A 69 7.74 2.02 1.92
C LEU A 69 6.39 1.65 2.55
N ALA A 70 5.62 2.66 2.93
CA ALA A 70 4.25 2.52 3.38
C ALA A 70 3.31 3.21 2.39
N ILE A 71 2.32 2.48 1.90
CA ILE A 71 1.31 3.00 0.97
C ILE A 71 -0.07 2.75 1.56
N VAL A 72 -0.90 3.78 1.66
CA VAL A 72 -2.26 3.69 2.22
C VAL A 72 -3.26 4.34 1.26
N LEU A 73 -4.10 3.52 0.61
CA LEU A 73 -5.20 3.96 -0.23
C LEU A 73 -6.45 4.22 0.61
N PHE A 74 -7.04 5.40 0.44
CA PHE A 74 -8.32 5.77 1.03
C PHE A 74 -9.45 5.56 0.02
N ARG A 75 -10.62 5.12 0.48
CA ARG A 75 -11.81 4.88 -0.36
C ARG A 75 -12.29 6.08 -1.19
N GLY A 76 -11.85 7.29 -0.81
CA GLY A 76 -12.13 8.53 -1.51
C GLY A 76 -11.30 8.71 -2.79
N GLY A 77 -10.37 7.79 -3.09
CA GLY A 77 -9.58 7.82 -4.31
C GLY A 77 -8.29 8.61 -4.21
N TRP A 78 -7.64 8.60 -3.06
CA TRP A 78 -6.31 9.18 -2.89
C TRP A 78 -5.48 8.25 -2.00
N ALA A 79 -4.17 8.34 -2.10
CA ALA A 79 -3.27 7.53 -1.29
C ALA A 79 -2.23 8.39 -0.58
N ASP A 80 -1.86 7.97 0.62
CA ASP A 80 -0.62 8.42 1.26
C ASP A 80 0.49 7.46 0.88
N VAL A 81 1.67 8.00 0.59
CA VAL A 81 2.89 7.22 0.30
C VAL A 81 4.02 7.82 1.10
N ASP A 82 4.47 7.09 2.11
CA ASP A 82 5.59 7.44 2.97
C ASP A 82 6.75 6.49 2.69
N PHE A 83 7.98 7.01 2.64
CA PHE A 83 9.15 6.17 2.40
C PHE A 83 10.38 6.64 3.19
N ILE A 84 11.30 5.68 3.36
CA ILE A 84 12.67 5.89 3.82
C ILE A 84 13.57 5.15 2.82
N THR A 85 14.57 5.82 2.25
CA THR A 85 15.55 5.18 1.36
C THR A 85 16.77 4.66 2.12
N GLU A 86 17.62 3.87 1.47
CA GLU A 86 18.93 3.46 2.03
C GLU A 86 19.82 4.67 2.37
N SER A 87 19.67 5.79 1.67
CA SER A 87 20.36 7.05 1.96
C SER A 87 19.69 7.86 3.08
N LEU A 88 18.71 7.28 3.78
CA LEU A 88 17.89 7.92 4.81
C LEU A 88 17.13 9.16 4.32
N GLU A 89 16.83 9.21 3.01
CA GLU A 89 15.91 10.20 2.49
C GLU A 89 14.50 9.82 2.96
N ILE A 90 13.80 10.77 3.57
CA ILE A 90 12.42 10.60 4.05
C ILE A 90 11.54 11.55 3.24
N GLY A 91 10.41 11.06 2.75
CA GLY A 91 9.50 11.88 1.98
C GLY A 91 8.09 11.32 1.91
N VAL A 92 7.20 12.19 1.43
CA VAL A 92 5.82 11.85 1.08
C VAL A 92 5.66 12.07 -0.42
N ILE A 93 5.07 11.10 -1.13
CA ILE A 93 4.67 11.30 -2.51
C ILE A 93 3.18 11.66 -2.51
N ALA A 94 2.84 12.87 -2.98
CA ALA A 94 1.45 13.22 -3.22
C ALA A 94 0.89 12.27 -4.28
N ALA A 95 0.01 11.37 -3.87
CA ALA A 95 -0.54 10.40 -4.80
C ALA A 95 -1.53 11.08 -5.75
N PRO A 96 -1.56 10.66 -7.03
CA PRO A 96 -2.60 11.08 -7.95
C PRO A 96 -3.98 10.62 -7.47
N ASP A 97 -5.03 11.24 -8.00
CA ASP A 97 -6.39 10.71 -7.83
C ASP A 97 -6.45 9.28 -8.39
N ILE A 98 -6.80 8.34 -7.52
CA ILE A 98 -6.94 6.91 -7.82
C ILE A 98 -8.42 6.62 -7.99
N SER A 99 -8.81 6.33 -9.22
CA SER A 99 -10.21 6.07 -9.58
C SER A 99 -10.56 4.58 -9.58
N SER A 100 -9.59 3.68 -9.41
CA SER A 100 -9.82 2.23 -9.49
C SER A 100 -8.75 1.40 -8.78
N ALA A 101 -9.07 0.13 -8.51
CA ALA A 101 -8.10 -0.82 -7.95
C ALA A 101 -6.92 -1.11 -8.90
N PRO A 102 -7.09 -1.30 -10.22
CA PRO A 102 -5.95 -1.45 -11.13
C PRO A 102 -5.00 -0.24 -11.13
N ALA A 103 -5.55 0.98 -11.09
CA ALA A 103 -4.73 2.20 -10.98
C ALA A 103 -3.94 2.25 -9.66
N PHE A 104 -4.48 1.66 -8.58
CA PHE A 104 -3.72 1.46 -7.35
C PHE A 104 -2.58 0.44 -7.53
N GLY A 105 -2.83 -0.65 -8.26
CA GLY A 105 -1.79 -1.60 -8.66
C GLY A 105 -0.62 -0.92 -9.39
N GLU A 106 -0.90 -0.05 -10.35
CA GLU A 106 0.12 0.73 -11.07
C GLU A 106 0.92 1.65 -10.13
N LEU A 107 0.27 2.28 -9.14
CA LEU A 107 0.96 3.08 -8.14
C LEU A 107 1.90 2.23 -7.28
N LEU A 108 1.48 1.03 -6.87
CA LEU A 108 2.32 0.11 -6.10
C LEU A 108 3.60 -0.21 -6.88
N ASP A 109 3.47 -0.58 -8.16
CA ASP A 109 4.59 -0.95 -9.02
C ASP A 109 5.55 0.23 -9.21
N LEU A 110 5.02 1.43 -9.46
CA LEU A 110 5.80 2.65 -9.57
C LEU A 110 6.60 2.95 -8.30
N CYS A 111 5.96 2.86 -7.13
CA CYS A 111 6.61 3.18 -5.86
C CYS A 111 7.68 2.14 -5.50
N VAL A 112 7.39 0.85 -5.70
CA VAL A 112 8.35 -0.22 -5.44
C VAL A 112 9.57 -0.09 -6.35
N THR A 113 9.36 0.17 -7.63
CA THR A 113 10.44 0.42 -8.59
C THR A 113 11.30 1.61 -8.16
N ARG A 114 10.65 2.72 -7.77
CA ARG A 114 11.34 3.95 -7.39
C ARG A 114 12.16 3.81 -6.12
N ILE A 115 11.61 3.17 -5.09
CA ILE A 115 12.23 3.14 -3.76
C ILE A 115 13.24 2.00 -3.61
N PHE A 116 12.97 0.84 -4.22
CA PHE A 116 13.82 -0.33 -4.10
C PHE A 116 14.66 -0.62 -5.34
N GLY A 117 14.47 0.14 -6.43
CA GLY A 117 15.19 -0.09 -7.69
C GLY A 117 14.79 -1.39 -8.40
N LEU A 118 13.62 -1.92 -8.04
CA LEU A 118 13.09 -3.20 -8.51
C LEU A 118 12.21 -2.98 -9.73
N SER A 119 12.73 -3.27 -10.93
CA SER A 119 11.89 -3.34 -12.12
C SER A 119 11.38 -4.76 -12.31
N ASP A 120 10.15 -4.92 -12.80
CA ASP A 120 9.71 -6.16 -13.46
C ASP A 120 10.63 -6.36 -14.67
N THR A 121 11.75 -7.02 -14.43
CA THR A 121 12.66 -7.48 -15.45
C THR A 121 12.78 -8.96 -15.22
N ASP A 122 12.02 -9.71 -15.99
CA ASP A 122 12.26 -11.13 -16.17
C ASP A 122 12.20 -11.41 -17.68
N PRO A 123 12.92 -12.41 -18.18
CA PRO A 123 14.37 -12.45 -18.37
C PRO A 123 14.82 -12.19 -19.82
#